data_AF-A0A2S9FDY0-F1
#
_entry.id   AF-A0A2S9FDY0-F1
#
_cell.length_a   1.000
_cell.length_b   1.000
_cell.length_c   1.000
_cell.angle_alpha   90.00
_cell.angle_beta   90.00
_cell.angle_gamma   90.00
#
_symmetry.space_group_name_H-M   'P 1'
#
loop_
_entity.id
_entity.type
_entity.pdbx_description
1 polymer ?
#
loop_
_entity_poly.entity_id
_entity_poly.type
_entity_poly.pdbx_seq_one_letter_code
_entity_poly.pdbx_strand_id
1 'polypeptide(L)'
;RVQAVLPGAVASNIFESAGGVDGGDVTAAESQRSAMLEIKAEAMDPIAAAEVVFDQAAEGRFYLLTQPEYVSSAMTERAEVLASQRAPMLRTKRRFDPATQ
;
A
#
# COMPACT_ATOMS: atom_id res chain seq x y z
N ARG A 1 16.08 14.24 12.48
CA ARG A 1 16.30 13.66 11.13
C ARG A 1 14.93 13.42 10.50
N VAL A 2 14.82 13.47 9.17
CA VAL A 2 13.56 13.18 8.45
C VAL A 2 13.60 11.75 7.94
N GLN A 3 12.47 11.07 7.98
CA GLN A 3 12.26 9.71 7.49
C GLN A 3 10.94 9.65 6.72
N ALA A 4 10.81 8.74 5.76
CA ALA A 4 9.63 8.53 4.95
C ALA A 4 9.05 7.14 5.24
N VAL A 5 7.81 7.10 5.73
CA VAL A 5 7.06 5.86 5.95
C VAL A 5 6.29 5.51 4.68
N LEU A 6 6.52 4.31 4.14
CA LEU A 6 5.80 3.77 2.99
C LEU A 6 5.09 2.49 3.46
N PRO A 7 3.84 2.62 3.96
CA PRO A 7 3.09 1.46 4.40
C PRO A 7 2.56 0.69 3.20
N GLY A 8 2.48 -0.63 3.33
CA GLY A 8 1.55 -1.41 2.51
C GLY A 8 0.15 -1.39 3.14
N ALA A 9 -0.55 -2.53 3.18
CA ALA A 9 -1.88 -2.59 3.76
C ALA A 9 -1.80 -2.59 5.30
N VAL A 10 -2.27 -1.50 5.92
CA VAL A 10 -2.39 -1.37 7.39
C VAL A 10 -3.83 -1.00 7.74
N ALA A 11 -4.42 -1.73 8.67
CA ALA A 11 -5.78 -1.50 9.11
C ALA A 11 -5.90 -0.11 9.73
N SER A 12 -6.78 0.71 9.14
CA SER A 12 -7.02 2.08 9.59
C SER A 12 -8.44 2.52 9.22
N ASN A 13 -8.82 3.72 9.65
CA ASN A 13 -10.12 4.33 9.32
C ASN A 13 -10.12 5.04 7.96
N ILE A 14 -9.09 4.85 7.11
CA ILE A 14 -8.91 5.64 5.89
C ILE A 14 -10.08 5.47 4.91
N PHE A 15 -10.61 4.25 4.76
CA PHE A 15 -11.70 3.98 3.81
C PHE A 15 -13.07 4.39 4.35
N GLU A 16 -13.28 4.39 5.66
CA GLU A 16 -14.47 5.01 6.26
C GLU A 16 -14.41 6.53 6.17
N SER A 17 -13.22 7.12 6.34
CA SER A 17 -13.04 8.58 6.46
C SER A 17 -12.88 9.30 5.13
N ALA A 18 -12.45 8.62 4.06
CA ALA A 18 -12.11 9.24 2.77
C ALA A 18 -13.30 9.87 2.03
N GLY A 19 -14.54 9.69 2.48
CA GLY A 19 -15.73 10.15 1.76
C GLY A 19 -16.00 9.34 0.49
N GLY A 20 -17.03 9.70 -0.27
CA GLY A 20 -17.32 9.15 -1.61
C GLY A 20 -16.88 10.11 -2.72
N VAL A 21 -17.19 9.78 -3.97
CA VAL A 21 -17.01 10.71 -5.10
C VAL A 21 -18.35 11.35 -5.46
N ASP A 22 -18.37 12.67 -5.66
CA ASP A 22 -19.58 13.42 -6.03
C ASP A 22 -19.79 13.51 -7.57
N GLY A 23 -18.91 12.90 -8.36
CA GLY A 23 -18.98 12.94 -9.82
C GLY A 23 -17.98 12.00 -10.51
N GLY A 24 -18.10 11.89 -11.83
CA GLY A 24 -17.32 10.95 -12.64
C GLY A 24 -17.95 9.55 -12.68
N ASP A 25 -17.11 8.53 -12.85
CA ASP A 25 -17.56 7.13 -12.86
C ASP A 25 -17.76 6.62 -11.42
N VAL A 26 -18.94 6.91 -10.87
CA VAL A 26 -19.34 6.52 -9.52
C VAL A 26 -19.31 5.00 -9.36
N THR A 27 -19.68 4.24 -10.39
CA THR A 27 -19.67 2.77 -10.34
C THR A 27 -18.25 2.23 -10.19
N ALA A 28 -17.29 2.75 -10.95
CA ALA A 28 -15.88 2.39 -10.78
C ALA A 28 -15.37 2.79 -9.39
N ALA A 29 -15.74 3.96 -8.89
CA ALA A 29 -15.33 4.42 -7.56
C ALA A 29 -15.86 3.51 -6.44
N GLU A 30 -17.15 3.15 -6.46
CA GLU A 30 -17.74 2.24 -5.46
C GLU A 30 -17.20 0.80 -5.58
N SER A 31 -16.88 0.36 -6.80
CA SER A 31 -16.19 -0.92 -7.02
C SER A 31 -14.80 -0.92 -6.38
N GLN A 32 -14.03 0.16 -6.55
CA GLN A 32 -12.73 0.30 -5.90
C GLN A 32 -12.86 0.41 -4.38
N ARG A 33 -13.85 1.14 -3.86
CA ARG A 33 -14.11 1.23 -2.41
C ARG A 33 -14.36 -0.14 -1.81
N SER A 34 -15.23 -0.94 -2.44
CA SER A 34 -15.52 -2.32 -2.00
C SER A 34 -14.26 -3.18 -1.99
N ALA A 35 -13.45 -3.12 -3.06
CA ALA A 35 -12.19 -3.87 -3.13
C ALA A 35 -11.17 -3.45 -2.06
N MET A 36 -11.12 -2.16 -1.70
CA MET A 36 -10.25 -1.67 -0.64
C MET A 36 -10.72 -2.09 0.76
N LEU A 37 -12.03 -2.19 0.99
CA LEU A 37 -12.59 -2.71 2.24
C LEU A 37 -12.28 -4.20 2.43
N GLU A 38 -12.26 -4.99 1.35
CA GLU A 38 -11.77 -6.38 1.40
C GLU A 38 -10.30 -6.44 1.84
N ILE A 39 -9.43 -5.58 1.27
CA ILE A 39 -8.02 -5.52 1.67
C ILE A 39 -7.86 -5.13 3.14
N LYS A 40 -8.72 -4.24 3.66
CA LYS A 40 -8.70 -3.84 5.08
C LYS A 40 -8.90 -5.04 6.01
N ALA A 41 -9.73 -6.02 5.64
CA ALA A 41 -9.99 -7.20 6.46
C ALA A 41 -8.75 -8.07 6.67
N GLU A 42 -7.79 -7.99 5.75
CA GLU A 42 -6.56 -8.78 5.73
C GLU A 42 -5.31 -7.89 5.93
N ALA A 43 -5.50 -6.63 6.34
CA ALA A 43 -4.44 -5.66 6.52
C ALA A 43 -3.67 -5.87 7.83
N MET A 44 -2.41 -5.44 7.84
CA MET A 44 -1.55 -5.51 9.03
C MET A 44 -2.16 -4.72 10.20
N ASP A 45 -2.03 -5.26 11.40
CA ASP A 45 -2.39 -4.56 12.63
C ASP A 45 -1.58 -3.24 12.78
N PRO A 46 -2.21 -2.12 13.16
CA PRO A 46 -1.54 -0.83 13.24
C PRO A 46 -0.46 -0.76 14.33
N ILE A 47 -0.56 -1.53 15.42
CA ILE A 47 0.48 -1.57 16.45
C ILE A 47 1.70 -2.33 15.94
N ALA A 48 1.48 -3.48 15.30
CA ALA A 48 2.57 -4.22 14.65
C ALA A 48 3.25 -3.39 13.54
N ALA A 49 2.48 -2.61 12.77
CA ALA A 49 3.03 -1.70 11.78
C ALA A 49 3.91 -0.61 12.42
N ALA A 50 3.52 -0.08 13.57
CA ALA A 50 4.30 0.91 14.30
C ALA A 50 5.61 0.32 14.82
N GLU A 51 5.60 -0.90 15.38
CA GLU A 51 6.81 -1.60 15.84
C GLU A 51 7.85 -1.70 14.71
N VAL A 52 7.45 -2.19 13.54
CA VAL A 52 8.33 -2.30 12.35
C VAL A 52 8.91 -0.95 11.94
N VAL A 53 8.12 0.12 12.01
CA VAL A 53 8.58 1.48 11.70
C VAL A 53 9.62 1.95 12.71
N PHE A 54 9.40 1.73 14.01
CA PHE A 54 10.33 2.15 15.05
C PHE A 54 11.65 1.37 15.02
N ASP A 55 11.60 0.06 14.73
CA ASP A 55 12.80 -0.76 14.57
C ASP A 55 13.69 -0.23 13.42
N GLN A 56 13.11 0.00 12.25
CA GLN A 56 13.84 0.57 11.10
C GLN A 56 14.30 2.01 11.37
N ALA A 57 13.55 2.78 12.17
CA ALA A 57 13.96 4.12 12.54
C ALA A 57 15.19 4.12 13.45
N ALA A 58 15.27 3.17 14.39
CA ALA A 58 16.42 2.98 15.28
C ALA A 58 17.69 2.59 14.50
N GLU A 59 17.54 1.87 13.38
CA GLU A 59 18.62 1.57 12.43
C GLU A 59 19.11 2.80 11.63
N GLY A 60 18.42 3.94 11.76
CA GLY A 60 18.79 5.19 11.08
C GLY A 60 18.43 5.20 9.58
N ARG A 61 17.51 4.32 9.16
CA ARG A 61 17.04 4.26 7.76
C ARG A 61 16.22 5.50 7.37
N PHE A 62 16.25 5.86 6.09
CA PHE A 62 15.41 6.92 5.55
C PHE A 62 14.02 6.42 5.14
N TYR A 63 13.94 5.30 4.41
CA TYR A 63 12.69 4.65 4.00
C TYR A 63 12.30 3.54 4.96
N LEU A 64 11.13 3.70 5.58
CA LEU A 64 10.57 2.79 6.58
C LEU A 64 9.37 2.05 5.97
N LEU A 65 9.45 0.73 5.88
CA LEU A 65 8.48 -0.10 5.14
C LEU A 65 7.79 -1.06 6.11
N THR A 66 6.46 -1.03 6.23
CA THR A 66 5.72 -1.93 7.16
C THR A 66 5.72 -3.38 6.71
N GLN A 67 5.68 -3.62 5.39
CA GLN A 67 5.88 -4.94 4.76
C GLN A 67 7.07 -4.86 3.80
N PRO A 68 8.32 -5.04 4.28
CA PRO A 68 9.53 -4.71 3.54
C PRO A 68 9.64 -5.39 2.17
N GLU A 69 9.42 -6.69 2.10
CA GLU A 69 9.52 -7.51 0.89
C GLU A 69 8.47 -7.06 -0.12
N TYR A 70 7.25 -6.85 0.37
CA TYR A 70 6.12 -6.44 -0.45
C TYR A 70 6.30 -5.03 -1.03
N VAL A 71 6.54 -4.03 -0.17
CA VAL A 71 6.61 -2.62 -0.59
C VAL A 71 7.85 -2.41 -1.46
N SER A 72 8.99 -3.04 -1.14
CA SER A 72 10.20 -2.96 -1.96
C SER A 72 10.03 -3.60 -3.34
N SER A 73 9.30 -4.71 -3.45
CA SER A 73 8.97 -5.34 -4.73
C SER A 73 8.14 -4.39 -5.61
N ALA A 74 7.12 -3.75 -5.05
CA ALA A 74 6.29 -2.77 -5.77
C ALA A 74 7.10 -1.55 -6.23
N MET A 75 8.02 -1.05 -5.40
CA MET A 75 8.93 0.03 -5.74
C MET A 75 9.86 -0.37 -6.89
N THR A 76 10.44 -1.56 -6.82
CA THR A 76 11.36 -2.10 -7.84
C THR A 76 10.65 -2.25 -9.18
N GLU A 77 9.46 -2.88 -9.20
CA GLU A 77 8.64 -3.04 -10.41
C GLU A 77 8.36 -1.67 -11.05
N ARG A 78 7.98 -0.67 -10.24
CA ARG A 78 7.70 0.68 -10.75
C ARG A 78 8.95 1.36 -11.30
N ALA A 79 10.08 1.24 -10.61
CA ALA A 79 11.35 1.79 -11.05
C ALA A 79 11.79 1.18 -12.39
N GLU A 80 11.64 -0.13 -12.56
CA GLU A 80 11.94 -0.82 -13.82
C GLU A 80 11.06 -0.35 -14.97
N VAL A 81 9.74 -0.25 -14.75
CA VAL A 81 8.80 0.26 -15.77
C VAL A 81 9.21 1.66 -16.23
N LEU A 82 9.59 2.53 -15.29
CA LEU A 82 10.05 3.89 -15.60
C LEU A 82 11.39 3.89 -16.34
N ALA A 83 12.38 3.15 -15.84
CA ALA A 83 13.72 3.10 -16.42
C ALA A 83 13.72 2.50 -17.85
N SER A 84 12.85 1.52 -18.10
CA SER A 84 12.68 0.88 -19.42
C SER A 84 11.66 1.57 -20.32
N GLN A 85 11.03 2.66 -19.87
CA GLN A 85 9.99 3.39 -20.60
C GLN A 85 8.84 2.50 -21.11
N ARG A 86 8.49 1.47 -20.34
CA ARG A 86 7.38 0.56 -20.69
C ARG A 86 6.04 1.19 -20.32
N ALA A 87 5.03 0.95 -21.16
CA ALA A 87 3.67 1.34 -20.85
C ALA A 87 3.14 0.54 -19.63
N PRO A 88 2.35 1.16 -18.73
CA PRO A 88 1.65 0.43 -17.68
C PRO A 88 0.72 -0.64 -18.26
N MET A 89 0.71 -1.82 -17.67
CA MET A 89 -0.17 -2.92 -18.07
C MET A 89 -1.22 -3.19 -16.99
N LEU A 90 -2.45 -3.49 -17.40
CA LEU A 90 -3.48 -3.94 -16.48
C LEU A 90 -3.07 -5.28 -15.86
N ARG A 91 -3.07 -5.35 -14.53
CA ARG A 91 -2.77 -6.59 -13.81
C ARG A 91 -4.01 -7.47 -13.76
N THR A 92 -3.83 -8.75 -14.06
CA THR A 92 -4.86 -9.79 -13.90
C THR A 92 -4.84 -10.44 -12.51
N LYS A 93 -3.84 -10.11 -11.69
CA LYS A 93 -3.67 -10.58 -10.32
C LYS A 93 -3.48 -9.40 -9.37
N ARG A 94 -4.05 -9.51 -8.16
CA ARG A 94 -3.86 -8.51 -7.10
C ARG A 94 -2.36 -8.33 -6.86
N ARG A 95 -1.93 -7.08 -6.65
CA ARG A 95 -0.55 -6.82 -6.23
C ARG A 95 -0.39 -7.26 -4.77
N PHE A 96 -1.34 -6.88 -3.92
CA PHE A 96 -1.46 -7.32 -2.52
C PHE A 96 -2.12 -8.69 -2.44
N ASP A 97 -1.37 -9.70 -1.98
CA ASP A 97 -1.92 -10.96 -1.47
C ASP A 97 -1.49 -11.11 0.00
N PRO A 98 -2.39 -10.84 0.96
CA PRO A 98 -2.06 -10.86 2.38
C PRO A 98 -1.81 -12.28 2.91
N ALA A 99 -2.15 -13.34 2.17
CA ALA A 99 -1.78 -14.70 2.52
C ALA A 99 -0.30 -15.03 2.24
N THR A 100 0.44 -14.12 1.61
CA THR A 100 1.88 -14.26 1.30
C THR A 100 2.78 -13.32 2.10
N GLN A 101 2.29 -12.76 3.22
CA GLN A 101 3.09 -11.97 4.17
C GLN A 101 4.01 -12.85 5.02
#